data_AF-A0A7X4Y2R8-F1
#
_entry.id   AF-A0A7X4Y2R8-F1
#
_cell.length_a   1.000
_cell.length_b   1.000
_cell.length_c   1.000
_cell.angle_alpha   90.00
_cell.angle_beta   90.00
_cell.angle_gamma   90.00
#
_symmetry.space_group_name_H-M   'P 1'
#
loop_
_entity.id
_entity.type
_entity.pdbx_description
1 polymer ?
#
loop_
_entity_poly.entity_id
_entity_poly.type
_entity_poly.pdbx_seq_one_letter_code
_entity_poly.pdbx_strand_id
1 'polypeptide(L)' 'MRKLALGVFALSTFAFAGTNHPAIDTILYILMDKGLITPEEAQEYAKELKKNMDERNKEIESMIKKAMEQKSK' A
#
# COMPACT_ATOMS: atom_id res chain seq x y z
N MET A 1 10.42 7.82 -17.97
CA MET A 1 10.55 6.53 -17.26
C MET A 1 10.28 6.65 -15.75
N ARG A 2 11.01 7.48 -14.98
CA ARG A 2 10.81 7.65 -13.51
C ARG A 2 9.38 8.03 -13.08
N LYS A 3 8.70 8.92 -13.83
CA LYS A 3 7.35 9.41 -13.49
C LYS A 3 6.24 8.38 -13.72
N LEU A 4 6.45 7.41 -14.62
CA LEU A 4 5.46 6.37 -14.91
C LEU A 4 5.43 5.32 -13.79
N ALA A 5 6.59 4.95 -13.28
CA ALA A 5 6.72 4.02 -12.15
C ALA A 5 6.03 4.56 -10.88
N LEU A 6 6.18 5.85 -10.59
CA LEU A 6 5.52 6.50 -9.44
C LEU A 6 3.99 6.47 -9.55
N GLY A 7 3.47 6.65 -10.78
CA GLY A 7 2.03 6.61 -11.06
C GLY A 7 1.43 5.20 -10.90
N VAL A 8 2.16 4.16 -11.34
CA VAL A 8 1.75 2.77 -11.13
C VAL A 8 1.80 2.40 -9.65
N PHE A 9 2.82 2.84 -8.91
CA PHE A 9 2.90 2.64 -7.47
C PHE A 9 1.72 3.29 -6.73
N ALA A 10 1.40 4.55 -7.04
CA ALA A 10 0.27 5.25 -6.43
C ALA A 10 -1.09 4.61 -6.77
N LEU A 11 -1.30 4.12 -7.99
CA LEU A 11 -2.54 3.42 -8.35
C LEU A 11 -2.66 2.04 -7.70
N SER A 12 -1.54 1.33 -7.56
CA SER A 12 -1.52 0.03 -6.88
C SER A 12 -1.88 0.17 -5.40
N THR A 13 -1.39 1.19 -4.71
CA THR A 13 -1.71 1.40 -3.28
C THR A 13 -3.19 1.70 -3.04
N PHE A 14 -3.91 2.30 -3.99
CA PHE A 14 -5.36 2.44 -3.92
C PHE A 14 -6.11 1.13 -4.15
N ALA A 15 -5.62 0.24 -5.02
CA ALA A 15 -6.22 -1.08 -5.26
C ALA A 15 -5.92 -2.09 -4.13
N PHE A 16 -4.86 -1.87 -3.36
CA PHE A 16 -4.44 -2.75 -2.25
C PHE A 16 -4.92 -2.29 -0.86
N ALA A 17 -5.68 -1.19 -0.78
CA ALA A 17 -6.26 -0.74 0.48
C ALA A 17 -7.19 -1.83 1.05
N GLY A 18 -6.75 -2.46 2.15
CA GLY A 18 -7.46 -3.54 2.84
C GLY A 18 -6.76 -4.90 2.86
N THR A 19 -5.65 -5.08 2.14
CA THR A 19 -4.96 -6.38 2.11
C THR A 19 -3.51 -6.22 2.49
N ASN A 20 -3.08 -6.83 3.61
CA ASN A 20 -1.68 -7.11 3.93
C ASN A 20 -1.15 -8.10 2.87
N HIS A 21 -1.09 -7.65 1.61
CA HIS A 21 -1.15 -8.52 0.45
C HIS A 21 0.26 -8.95 0.10
N PRO A 22 0.52 -10.26 -0.09
CA PRO A 22 1.82 -10.76 -0.55
C PRO A 22 2.25 -10.21 -1.92
N ALA A 23 1.39 -9.41 -2.58
CA ALA A 23 1.70 -8.73 -3.82
C ALA A 23 2.74 -7.62 -3.63
N ILE A 24 2.76 -6.94 -2.47
CA ILE A 24 3.73 -5.86 -2.22
C ILE A 24 5.13 -6.45 -2.08
N ASP A 25 5.29 -7.49 -1.26
CA ASP A 25 6.55 -8.19 -1.11
C ASP A 25 7.02 -8.78 -2.45
N THR A 26 6.10 -9.29 -3.26
CA THR A 26 6.40 -9.80 -4.60
C THR A 26 6.88 -8.68 -5.55
N ILE A 27 6.26 -7.50 -5.52
CA ILE A 27 6.67 -6.36 -6.36
C ILE A 27 8.06 -5.86 -5.94
N LEU A 28 8.30 -5.71 -4.64
CA LEU A 28 9.60 -5.27 -4.12
C LEU A 28 10.69 -6.29 -4.45
N TYR A 29 10.38 -7.58 -4.35
CA TYR A 29 11.27 -8.65 -4.78
C TYR A 29 11.62 -8.56 -6.27
N ILE A 30 10.62 -8.37 -7.15
CA ILE A 30 10.86 -8.24 -8.60
C ILE A 30 11.73 -7.00 -8.92
N LEU A 31 11.52 -5.90 -8.21
CA LEU A 31 12.30 -4.67 -8.41
C LEU A 31 13.76 -4.84 -7.95
N MET A 32 13.95 -5.54 -6.83
CA MET A 32 15.29 -5.89 -6.33
C MET A 32 16.00 -6.87 -7.27
N ASP A 33 15.32 -7.92 -7.73
CA ASP A 33 15.85 -8.93 -8.68
C ASP A 33 16.27 -8.29 -10.01
N LYS A 34 15.54 -7.26 -10.47
CA LYS A 34 15.90 -6.48 -11.66
C LYS A 34 17.00 -5.44 -11.43
N GLY A 35 17.54 -5.33 -10.21
CA GLY A 35 18.55 -4.34 -9.84
C GLY A 35 18.04 -2.89 -9.92
N LEU A 36 16.73 -2.68 -9.83
CA LEU A 36 16.11 -1.35 -9.89
C LEU A 36 16.09 -0.65 -8.54
N ILE A 37 16.14 -1.42 -7.46
CA ILE A 37 16.24 -0.96 -6.07
C ILE A 37 17.23 -1.84 -5.31
N THR A 38 17.88 -1.31 -4.29
CA THR A 38 18.74 -2.11 -3.40
C THR A 38 17.91 -2.88 -2.36
N PRO A 39 18.48 -3.90 -1.70
CA PRO A 39 17.81 -4.57 -0.59
C PRO A 39 17.41 -3.62 0.54
N GLU A 40 18.23 -2.61 0.83
CA GLU A 40 17.97 -1.59 1.84
C GLU A 40 16.77 -0.72 1.44
N GLU A 41 16.72 -0.26 0.18
CA GLU A 41 15.60 0.50 -0.36
C GLU A 41 14.31 -0.33 -0.34
N ALA A 42 14.37 -1.63 -0.68
CA ALA A 42 13.23 -2.52 -0.60
C ALA A 42 12.68 -2.65 0.82
N GLN A 43 13.54 -2.74 1.84
CA GLN A 43 13.12 -2.78 3.24
C GLN A 43 12.50 -1.46 3.70
N GLU A 44 13.06 -0.33 3.28
CA GLU A 44 12.52 0.99 3.60
C GLU A 44 11.12 1.17 2.98
N TYR A 45 10.97 0.84 1.69
CA TYR A 45 9.67 0.89 1.00
C TYR A 45 8.65 -0.06 1.62
N ALA A 46 9.04 -1.27 2.00
CA ALA A 46 8.14 -2.21 2.68
C ALA A 46 7.61 -1.62 4.00
N LYS A 47 8.48 -0.98 4.78
CA LYS A 47 8.11 -0.37 6.07
C LYS A 47 7.17 0.81 5.88
N GLU A 48 7.46 1.67 4.92
CA GLU A 48 6.63 2.84 4.61
C GLU A 48 5.24 2.41 4.08
N LEU A 49 5.20 1.46 3.14
CA LEU A 49 3.97 0.92 2.59
C LEU A 49 3.09 0.31 3.68
N LYS A 50 3.68 -0.50 4.57
CA LYS A 50 2.94 -1.13 5.67
C LYS A 50 2.34 -0.09 6.62
N LYS A 51 3.11 0.94 6.98
CA LYS A 51 2.62 2.05 7.81
C LYS A 51 1.44 2.77 7.14
N ASN A 52 1.59 3.11 5.85
CA ASN A 52 0.54 3.80 5.09
C ASN A 52 -0.73 2.95 4.99
N MET A 53 -0.60 1.63 4.83
CA MET A 53 -1.74 0.72 4.80
C MET A 53 -2.46 0.64 6.14
N ASP A 54 -1.73 0.57 7.26
CA ASP A 54 -2.31 0.55 8.60
C ASP A 54 -3.09 1.85 8.90
N GLU A 55 -2.54 3.00 8.50
CA GLU A 55 -3.23 4.30 8.65
C GLU A 55 -4.50 4.37 7.81
N ARG A 56 -4.43 3.93 6.54
CA ARG A 56 -5.58 3.87 5.64
C ARG A 56 -6.66 2.88 6.11
N ASN A 57 -6.27 1.73 6.66
CA ASN A 57 -7.21 0.77 7.21
C ASN A 57 -7.99 1.37 8.39
N LYS A 58 -7.33 2.10 9.29
CA LYS A 58 -8.01 2.82 10.39
C LYS A 58 -8.97 3.88 9.89
N GLU A 59 -8.61 4.62 8.83
CA GLU A 59 -9.52 5.58 8.20
C GLU A 59 -10.77 4.88 7.64
N ILE A 60 -10.58 3.78 6.90
CA ILE A 60 -11.68 3.00 6.33
C ILE A 60 -12.58 2.44 7.43
N GLU A 61 -12.02 1.86 8.49
CA GLU A 61 -12.77 1.38 9.66
C GLU A 61 -13.59 2.50 10.30
N SER A 62 -13.00 3.70 10.47
CA SER A 62 -13.71 4.87 10.98
C SER A 62 -14.88 5.28 10.09
N MET A 63 -14.68 5.29 8.77
CA MET A 63 -15.73 5.60 7.79
C MET A 63 -16.86 4.56 7.81
N ILE A 64 -16.52 3.26 7.85
CA ILE A 64 -17.49 2.17 7.95
C ILE A 64 -18.32 2.31 9.23
N LYS A 65 -17.66 2.56 10.37
CA LYS A 65 -18.34 2.76 11.66
C LYS A 65 -19.33 3.93 11.60
N LYS A 66 -18.91 5.08 11.06
CA LYS A 66 -19.80 6.24 10.86
C LYS A 66 -20.99 5.92 9.97
N ALA A 67 -20.76 5.20 8.87
CA ALA A 67 -21.84 4.80 7.96
C ALA A 67 -22.83 3.83 8.63
N MET A 68 -22.36 2.90 9.47
CA MET A 68 -23.21 1.99 10.23
C MET A 68 -24.04 2.73 11.29
N GLU A 69 -23.46 3.68 12.01
CA GLU A 69 -24.17 4.51 13.01
C GLU A 69 -25.25 5.38 12.36
N GLN A 70 -25.01 5.90 11.15
CA GLN A 70 -26.00 6.66 10.39
C GLN A 70 -27.15 5.80 9.84
N LYS A 71 -26.89 4.53 9.50
CA LYS A 71 -27.90 3.59 8.99
C LYS A 71 -28.82 3.04 10.10
N SER A 72 -28.42 3.16 11.36
CA SER A 72 -29.17 2.67 12.53
C SER A 72 -30.07 3.74 13.19
N LYS A 73 -30.14 4.95 12.61
CA LYS A 73 -31.09 6.02 12.93
C LYS A 73 -32.16 6.11 11.84
#